data_AF-A0A9N8ZR76-F1
#
_entry.id   AF-A0A9N8ZR76-F1
#
_cell.length_a   1.000
_cell.length_b   1.000
_cell.length_c   1.000
_cell.angle_alpha   90.00
_cell.angle_beta   90.00
_cell.angle_gamma   90.00
#
_symmetry.space_group_name_H-M   'P 1'
#
loop_
_entity.id
_entity.type
_entity.pdbx_description
1 polymer ?
#
loop_
_entity_poly.entity_id
_entity_poly.type
_entity_poly.pdbx_seq_one_letter_code
_entity_poly.pdbx_strand_id
1 'polypeptide(L)'
;METIPSEIFLEICSQLYVKDLYTLTLVCRSYRKVLWSKTISIQKIWTCSRVLSFDTYLPYPTLPPPKSMSEQEYVWFTMLADKCSICKTKIEKQELFVCRYWEFGRICCKECIEKKTINVPFVTIFLNTRKVQNSLPKDLLECMPYHERHVFNLGDERLYWADDLQSIQSKYYAFENEQQRDNWVKEKREEVKEFMNEAFKYKWQDQYKYFFPYAFMV
;
A
#
# COMPACT_ATOMS: atom_id res chain seq x y z
N MET A 1 -33.37 -25.03 13.14
CA MET A 1 -32.06 -24.41 13.43
C MET A 1 -32.28 -22.92 13.41
N GLU A 2 -32.23 -22.28 14.57
CA GLU A 2 -32.46 -20.85 14.69
C GLU A 2 -31.31 -20.09 14.03
N THR A 3 -31.65 -19.24 13.05
CA THR A 3 -30.71 -18.32 12.43
C THR A 3 -30.45 -17.18 13.41
N ILE A 4 -29.20 -16.99 13.83
CA ILE A 4 -28.78 -15.85 14.63
C ILE A 4 -29.20 -14.56 13.89
N PRO A 5 -29.93 -13.61 14.54
CA PRO A 5 -30.25 -12.34 13.93
C PRO A 5 -28.99 -11.58 13.48
N SER A 6 -29.09 -10.85 12.37
CA SER A 6 -27.93 -10.17 11.78
C SER A 6 -27.27 -9.19 12.75
N GLU A 7 -28.06 -8.51 13.57
CA GLU A 7 -27.59 -7.55 14.57
C GLU A 7 -26.75 -8.23 15.64
N ILE A 8 -27.21 -9.37 16.16
CA ILE A 8 -26.49 -10.17 17.16
C ILE A 8 -25.20 -10.73 16.55
N PHE A 9 -25.24 -11.17 15.30
CA PHE A 9 -24.04 -11.63 14.58
C PHE A 9 -22.99 -10.52 14.46
N LEU A 10 -23.41 -9.30 14.08
CA LEU A 10 -22.50 -8.16 13.96
C LEU A 10 -21.94 -7.72 15.33
N GLU A 11 -22.75 -7.80 16.39
CA GLU A 11 -22.30 -7.51 17.75
C GLU A 11 -21.22 -8.49 18.18
N ILE A 12 -21.41 -9.80 17.95
CA ILE A 12 -20.37 -10.81 18.19
C ILE A 12 -19.11 -10.47 17.41
N CYS A 13 -19.23 -10.12 16.12
CA CYS A 13 -18.08 -9.78 15.27
C CYS A 13 -17.30 -8.57 15.78
N SER A 14 -17.95 -7.60 16.43
CA SER A 14 -17.29 -6.41 16.98
C SER A 14 -16.32 -6.71 18.14
N GLN A 15 -16.47 -7.88 18.78
CA GLN A 15 -15.68 -8.33 19.91
C GLN A 15 -14.55 -9.31 19.51
N LEU A 16 -14.37 -9.57 18.21
CA LEU A 16 -13.38 -10.52 17.72
C LEU A 16 -12.05 -9.85 17.41
N TYR A 17 -10.96 -10.54 17.72
CA TYR A 17 -9.63 -10.18 17.23
C TYR A 17 -9.55 -10.36 15.72
N VAL A 18 -8.62 -9.65 15.08
CA VAL A 18 -8.46 -9.58 13.62
C VAL A 18 -8.38 -10.96 12.96
N LYS A 19 -7.66 -11.90 13.58
CA LYS A 19 -7.50 -13.26 13.06
C LYS A 19 -8.80 -14.04 13.08
N ASP A 20 -9.58 -13.93 14.15
CA ASP A 20 -10.84 -14.65 14.31
C ASP A 20 -11.90 -14.06 13.37
N LEU A 21 -11.98 -12.73 13.32
CA LEU A 21 -12.85 -12.01 12.40
C LEU A 21 -12.54 -12.37 10.94
N TYR A 22 -11.24 -12.42 10.58
CA TYR A 22 -10.82 -12.85 9.25
C TYR A 22 -11.20 -14.30 8.96
N THR A 23 -10.98 -15.20 9.92
CA THR A 23 -11.29 -16.63 9.77
C THR A 23 -12.78 -16.83 9.50
N LEU A 24 -13.69 -16.09 10.14
CA LEU A 24 -15.12 -16.13 9.83
C LEU A 24 -15.43 -15.83 8.37
N THR A 25 -14.65 -14.95 7.73
CA THR A 25 -14.83 -14.62 6.31
C THR A 25 -14.42 -15.75 5.36
N LEU A 26 -13.74 -16.77 5.89
CA LEU A 26 -13.36 -17.98 5.16
C LEU A 26 -14.35 -19.13 5.39
N VAL A 27 -15.17 -19.08 6.45
CA VAL A 27 -16.11 -20.15 6.82
C VAL A 27 -17.21 -20.32 5.78
N CYS A 28 -17.87 -19.23 5.35
CA CYS A 28 -18.93 -19.31 4.34
C CYS A 28 -19.04 -18.05 3.48
N ARG A 29 -19.66 -18.20 2.29
CA ARG A 29 -19.85 -17.10 1.33
C ARG A 29 -20.70 -15.95 1.88
N SER A 30 -21.68 -16.26 2.75
CA SER A 30 -22.55 -15.25 3.34
C SER A 30 -21.78 -14.33 4.28
N TYR A 31 -21.02 -14.91 5.23
CA TYR A 31 -20.18 -14.16 6.15
C TYR A 31 -19.12 -13.37 5.41
N ARG A 32 -18.50 -13.96 4.39
CA ARG A 32 -17.60 -13.24 3.51
C ARG A 32 -18.28 -12.01 2.89
N LYS A 33 -19.46 -12.18 2.29
CA LYS A 33 -20.19 -11.07 1.65
C LYS A 33 -20.51 -9.93 2.62
N VAL A 34 -20.94 -10.27 3.84
CA VAL A 34 -21.27 -9.28 4.88
C VAL A 34 -20.02 -8.57 5.39
N LEU A 35 -19.03 -9.34 5.87
CA LEU A 35 -17.85 -8.81 6.53
C LEU A 35 -16.85 -8.14 5.57
N TRP A 36 -16.93 -8.43 4.26
CA TRP A 36 -16.14 -7.71 3.24
C TRP A 36 -16.90 -6.52 2.61
N SER A 37 -18.10 -6.19 3.08
CA SER A 37 -18.82 -5.02 2.58
C SER A 37 -18.20 -3.71 3.07
N LYS A 38 -18.24 -2.67 2.23
CA LYS A 38 -17.67 -1.33 2.54
C LYS A 38 -18.67 -0.42 3.27
N THR A 39 -19.64 -0.99 3.97
CA THR A 39 -20.64 -0.22 4.73
C THR A 39 -20.04 0.35 6.01
N ILE A 40 -20.56 1.49 6.49
CA ILE A 40 -20.05 2.18 7.67
C ILE A 40 -20.01 1.25 8.90
N SER A 41 -21.06 0.46 9.13
CA SER A 41 -21.13 -0.47 10.27
C SER A 41 -20.04 -1.54 10.20
N ILE A 42 -19.76 -2.08 9.03
CA ILE A 42 -18.71 -3.08 8.84
C ILE A 42 -17.32 -2.46 8.98
N GLN A 43 -17.10 -1.23 8.47
CA GLN A 43 -15.85 -0.51 8.70
C GLN A 43 -15.56 -0.37 10.20
N LYS A 44 -16.58 0.01 11.00
CA LYS A 44 -16.46 0.11 12.46
C LYS A 44 -16.08 -1.22 13.12
N ILE A 45 -16.66 -2.35 12.67
CA ILE A 45 -16.31 -3.68 13.19
C ILE A 45 -14.82 -3.98 12.94
N TRP A 46 -14.32 -3.72 11.74
CA TRP A 46 -12.89 -3.90 11.44
C TRP A 46 -11.99 -2.96 12.23
N THR A 47 -12.39 -1.69 12.42
CA THR A 47 -11.68 -0.76 13.30
C THR A 47 -11.61 -1.28 14.74
N CYS A 48 -12.75 -1.71 15.32
CA CYS A 48 -12.80 -2.28 16.66
C CYS A 48 -11.90 -3.51 16.78
N SER A 49 -12.02 -4.44 15.83
CA SER A 49 -11.22 -5.66 15.79
C SER A 49 -9.71 -5.36 15.72
N ARG A 50 -9.32 -4.38 14.88
CA ARG A 50 -7.93 -3.90 14.76
C ARG A 50 -7.40 -3.36 16.08
N VAL A 51 -8.14 -2.46 16.72
CA VAL A 51 -7.76 -1.85 18.00
C VAL A 51 -7.68 -2.89 19.11
N LEU A 52 -8.64 -3.82 19.19
CA LEU A 52 -8.61 -4.93 20.14
C LEU A 52 -7.37 -5.81 19.98
N SER A 53 -6.86 -5.93 18.74
CA SER A 53 -5.70 -6.77 18.42
C SER A 53 -4.34 -6.10 18.65
N PHE A 54 -4.33 -4.89 19.21
CA PHE A 54 -3.09 -4.20 19.54
C PHE A 54 -2.32 -4.91 20.65
N ASP A 55 -1.00 -4.96 20.49
CA ASP A 55 -0.10 -5.32 21.56
C ASP A 55 -0.09 -4.20 22.61
N THR A 56 -0.23 -4.54 23.89
CA THR A 56 -0.33 -3.60 25.01
C THR A 56 0.87 -2.67 25.11
N TYR A 57 2.06 -3.14 24.73
CA TYR A 57 3.30 -2.38 24.81
C TYR A 57 3.65 -1.68 23.49
N LEU A 58 3.22 -2.26 22.36
CA LEU A 58 3.51 -1.70 21.04
C LEU A 58 2.32 -1.83 20.07
N PRO A 59 1.30 -0.96 20.22
CA PRO A 59 0.12 -0.93 19.37
C PRO A 59 0.49 -0.81 17.88
N TYR A 60 -0.17 -1.60 17.04
CA TYR A 60 0.09 -1.60 15.61
C TYR A 60 -1.03 -2.28 14.80
N PRO A 61 -1.42 -1.72 13.64
CA PRO A 61 -1.08 -0.38 13.13
C PRO A 61 -1.94 0.72 13.79
N THR A 62 -1.34 1.88 14.09
CA THR A 62 -1.97 2.98 14.85
C THR A 62 -2.68 4.01 13.97
N LEU A 63 -2.18 4.25 12.76
CA LEU A 63 -2.81 5.14 11.80
C LEU A 63 -4.14 4.54 11.28
N PRO A 64 -5.11 5.39 10.90
CA PRO A 64 -6.29 4.93 10.18
C PRO A 64 -5.90 4.44 8.78
N PRO A 65 -6.80 3.73 8.07
CA PRO A 65 -6.56 3.38 6.68
C PRO A 65 -6.31 4.61 5.79
N PRO A 66 -5.43 4.48 4.77
CA PRO A 66 -5.32 5.48 3.72
C PRO A 66 -6.65 5.68 3.01
N LYS A 67 -6.87 6.86 2.43
CA LYS A 67 -8.12 7.18 1.69
C LYS A 67 -8.46 6.18 0.58
N SER A 68 -7.45 5.56 0.00
CA SER A 68 -7.58 4.56 -1.08
C SER A 68 -7.98 3.17 -0.60
N MET A 69 -8.06 2.95 0.72
CA MET A 69 -8.19 1.62 1.33
C MET A 69 -9.29 1.60 2.40
N SER A 70 -10.12 0.57 2.39
CA SER A 70 -11.06 0.28 3.48
C SER A 70 -10.35 -0.32 4.71
N GLU A 71 -11.00 -0.31 5.88
CA GLU A 71 -10.46 -0.94 7.09
C GLU A 71 -10.12 -2.42 6.89
N GLN A 72 -10.98 -3.22 6.23
CA GLN A 72 -10.65 -4.62 5.97
C GLN A 72 -9.45 -4.79 5.03
N GLU A 73 -9.31 -3.92 4.01
CA GLU A 73 -8.16 -3.97 3.10
C GLU A 73 -6.88 -3.57 3.87
N TYR A 74 -6.98 -2.57 4.75
CA TYR A 74 -5.88 -2.10 5.59
C TYR A 74 -5.44 -3.13 6.62
N VAL A 75 -6.38 -3.71 7.36
CA VAL A 75 -6.13 -4.82 8.29
C VAL A 75 -5.51 -6.00 7.56
N TRP A 76 -6.03 -6.34 6.38
CA TRP A 76 -5.44 -7.41 5.59
C TRP A 76 -3.99 -7.09 5.21
N PHE A 77 -3.77 -5.90 4.66
CA PHE A 77 -2.47 -5.43 4.21
C PHE A 77 -1.43 -5.35 5.34
N THR A 78 -1.87 -4.98 6.55
CA THR A 78 -0.99 -4.68 7.68
C THR A 78 -0.77 -5.85 8.64
N MET A 79 -1.78 -6.69 8.84
CA MET A 79 -1.80 -7.68 9.93
C MET A 79 -1.99 -9.13 9.47
N LEU A 80 -2.60 -9.36 8.30
CA LEU A 80 -3.02 -10.71 7.87
C LEU A 80 -2.25 -11.23 6.66
N ALA A 81 -1.77 -10.34 5.78
CA ALA A 81 -1.12 -10.74 4.54
C ALA A 81 0.14 -11.57 4.85
N ASP A 82 0.23 -12.74 4.21
CA ASP A 82 1.31 -13.71 4.37
C ASP A 82 1.85 -14.20 3.03
N LYS A 83 1.40 -13.59 1.92
CA LYS A 83 1.71 -14.03 0.55
C LYS A 83 1.93 -12.85 -0.37
N CYS A 84 2.79 -13.04 -1.37
CA CYS A 84 2.96 -12.10 -2.45
C CYS A 84 1.64 -11.92 -3.22
N SER A 85 1.22 -10.68 -3.46
CA SER A 85 0.00 -10.36 -4.20
C SER A 85 0.05 -10.82 -5.67
N ILE A 86 1.24 -11.05 -6.23
CA ILE A 86 1.46 -11.46 -7.62
C ILE A 86 1.64 -12.97 -7.72
N CYS A 87 2.77 -13.52 -7.26
CA CYS A 87 3.08 -14.94 -7.42
C CYS A 87 2.41 -15.87 -6.40
N LYS A 88 1.75 -15.31 -5.38
CA LYS A 88 1.08 -16.03 -4.28
C LYS A 88 2.00 -16.89 -3.40
N THR A 89 3.32 -16.84 -3.62
CA THR A 89 4.31 -17.44 -2.73
C THR A 89 4.19 -16.85 -1.33
N LYS A 90 4.31 -17.70 -0.32
CA LYS A 90 4.30 -17.30 1.09
C LYS A 90 5.49 -16.39 1.36
N ILE A 91 5.25 -15.33 2.11
CA ILE A 91 6.26 -14.40 2.62
C ILE A 91 6.32 -14.63 4.13
N GLU A 92 7.53 -14.90 4.62
CA GLU A 92 7.70 -15.15 6.05
C GLU A 92 7.44 -13.87 6.85
N LYS A 93 6.94 -14.02 8.08
CA LYS A 93 6.42 -12.89 8.87
C LYS A 93 7.47 -11.80 9.08
N GLN A 94 8.73 -12.19 9.23
CA GLN A 94 9.87 -11.29 9.38
C GLN A 94 10.22 -10.49 8.10
N GLU A 95 9.82 -10.99 6.93
CA GLU A 95 10.09 -10.33 5.64
C GLU A 95 8.91 -9.46 5.17
N LEU A 96 7.74 -9.59 5.80
CA LEU A 96 6.53 -8.85 5.39
C LEU A 96 6.74 -7.34 5.34
N PHE A 97 7.54 -6.80 6.26
CA PHE A 97 7.88 -5.37 6.28
C PHE A 97 8.56 -4.92 4.99
N VAL A 98 9.64 -5.61 4.59
CA VAL A 98 10.40 -5.25 3.39
C VAL A 98 9.66 -5.59 2.09
N CYS A 99 8.68 -6.48 2.18
CA CYS A 99 7.79 -6.83 1.08
C CYS A 99 6.54 -5.93 0.99
N ARG A 100 6.37 -4.93 1.86
CA ARG A 100 5.23 -4.03 1.84
C ARG A 100 5.55 -2.71 1.16
N TYR A 101 4.90 -2.48 0.03
CA TYR A 101 5.08 -1.30 -0.79
C TYR A 101 3.83 -0.43 -0.70
N TRP A 102 3.84 0.53 0.24
CA TRP A 102 2.75 1.48 0.47
C TRP A 102 2.43 2.31 -0.78
N GLU A 103 3.46 2.67 -1.54
CA GLU A 103 3.34 3.42 -2.79
C GLU A 103 2.50 2.73 -3.85
N PHE A 104 2.51 1.39 -3.82
CA PHE A 104 1.81 0.54 -4.78
C PHE A 104 0.58 -0.14 -4.15
N GLY A 105 0.34 0.06 -2.85
CA GLY A 105 -0.71 -0.60 -2.08
C GLY A 105 -0.62 -2.13 -2.11
N ARG A 106 0.60 -2.69 -2.19
CA ARG A 106 0.81 -4.13 -2.48
C ARG A 106 1.88 -4.78 -1.61
N ILE A 107 1.60 -6.02 -1.22
CA ILE A 107 2.61 -6.93 -0.65
C ILE A 107 3.24 -7.68 -1.83
N CYS A 108 4.54 -7.54 -2.01
CA CYS A 108 5.27 -8.05 -3.17
C CYS A 108 6.61 -8.67 -2.74
N CYS A 109 6.96 -9.85 -3.25
CA CYS A 109 8.29 -10.39 -3.01
C CYS A 109 9.34 -9.67 -3.88
N LYS A 110 10.62 -9.79 -3.51
CA LYS A 110 11.73 -9.14 -4.21
C LYS A 110 11.75 -9.42 -5.72
N GLU A 111 11.55 -10.66 -6.12
CA GLU A 111 11.53 -11.02 -7.55
C GLU A 111 10.37 -10.37 -8.30
N CYS A 112 9.19 -10.31 -7.68
CA CYS A 112 8.01 -9.74 -8.32
C CYS A 112 8.10 -8.22 -8.41
N ILE A 113 8.66 -7.54 -7.41
CA ILE A 113 8.83 -6.09 -7.47
C ILE A 113 9.83 -5.71 -8.57
N GLU A 114 10.93 -6.46 -8.70
CA GLU A 114 11.93 -6.24 -9.76
C GLU A 114 11.33 -6.47 -11.16
N LYS A 115 10.47 -7.48 -11.31
CA LYS A 115 9.79 -7.76 -12.59
C LYS A 115 8.69 -6.76 -12.95
N LYS A 116 8.07 -6.12 -11.95
CA LYS A 116 6.90 -5.25 -12.14
C LYS A 116 7.20 -3.76 -12.06
N THR A 117 8.45 -3.40 -11.78
CA THR A 117 8.87 -2.00 -11.70
C THR A 117 9.94 -1.66 -12.71
N ILE A 118 10.00 -0.38 -13.06
CA ILE A 118 11.05 0.21 -13.86
C ILE A 118 11.87 1.09 -12.92
N ASN A 119 13.19 0.96 -12.98
CA ASN A 119 14.10 1.71 -12.14
C ASN A 119 14.70 2.91 -12.88
N VAL A 120 14.76 4.05 -12.18
CA VAL A 120 15.41 5.27 -12.66
C VAL A 120 16.41 5.71 -11.60
N PRO A 121 17.73 5.66 -11.86
CA PRO A 121 18.73 6.12 -10.91
C PRO A 121 18.56 7.62 -10.65
N PHE A 122 18.59 8.03 -9.38
CA PHE A 122 18.44 9.44 -9.00
C PHE A 122 19.59 10.27 -9.57
N VAL A 123 20.81 9.74 -9.58
CA VAL A 123 22.00 10.35 -10.21
C VAL A 123 21.75 10.69 -11.69
N THR A 124 21.01 9.88 -12.43
CA THR A 124 20.67 10.14 -13.84
C THR A 124 19.63 11.27 -14.00
N ILE A 125 18.73 11.43 -13.03
CA ILE A 125 17.78 12.56 -13.00
C ILE A 125 18.54 13.89 -12.81
N PHE A 126 19.52 13.90 -11.90
CA PHE A 126 20.32 15.08 -11.54
C PHE A 126 21.40 15.45 -12.57
N LEU A 127 22.04 14.46 -13.21
CA LEU A 127 23.17 14.73 -14.10
C LEU A 127 22.79 15.16 -15.53
N ASN A 128 21.50 15.30 -15.86
CA ASN A 128 21.04 15.82 -17.16
C ASN A 128 21.82 15.21 -18.36
N THR A 129 22.16 13.92 -18.29
CA THR A 129 22.99 13.29 -19.31
C THR A 129 22.16 13.11 -20.57
N ARG A 130 22.62 13.79 -21.63
CA ARG A 130 22.09 13.93 -23.00
C ARG A 130 21.76 12.63 -23.77
N LYS A 131 21.56 11.49 -23.10
CA LYS A 131 21.25 10.19 -23.72
C LYS A 131 19.86 9.61 -23.37
N VAL A 132 19.17 10.15 -22.36
CA VAL A 132 17.76 9.77 -22.05
C VAL A 132 16.80 10.84 -22.58
N GLN A 133 17.07 11.38 -23.78
CA GLN A 133 16.26 12.45 -24.37
C GLN A 133 15.05 11.94 -25.17
N ASN A 134 14.92 10.63 -25.42
CA ASN A 134 13.97 10.16 -26.44
C ASN A 134 12.87 9.17 -25.98
N SER A 135 12.53 9.04 -24.69
CA SER A 135 11.40 8.15 -24.35
C SER A 135 10.48 8.56 -23.21
N LEU A 136 10.81 9.58 -22.40
CA LEU A 136 9.88 10.02 -21.35
C LEU A 136 10.10 11.46 -20.91
N PRO A 137 9.06 12.32 -20.91
CA PRO A 137 9.15 13.63 -20.28
C PRO A 137 9.47 13.48 -18.79
N LYS A 138 10.49 14.20 -18.28
CA LYS A 138 10.85 14.20 -16.85
C LYS A 138 9.64 14.52 -15.96
N ASP A 139 8.84 15.46 -16.44
CA ASP A 139 7.57 15.91 -15.88
C ASP A 139 6.59 14.79 -15.61
N LEU A 140 6.65 13.70 -16.38
CA LEU A 140 5.76 12.56 -16.26
C LEU A 140 6.14 11.64 -15.09
N LEU A 141 7.44 11.51 -14.78
CA LEU A 141 7.90 10.72 -13.64
C LEU A 141 7.47 11.34 -12.31
N GLU A 142 7.39 12.67 -12.24
CA GLU A 142 6.88 13.38 -11.06
C GLU A 142 5.36 13.22 -10.88
N CYS A 143 4.65 12.80 -11.92
CA CYS A 143 3.22 12.48 -11.88
C CYS A 143 2.93 11.04 -11.44
N MET A 144 3.92 10.34 -10.88
CA MET A 144 3.80 8.94 -10.47
C MET A 144 4.26 8.67 -9.04
N PRO A 145 3.55 7.82 -8.29
CA PRO A 145 4.10 7.21 -7.08
C PRO A 145 5.36 6.40 -7.39
N TYR A 146 6.33 6.44 -6.47
CA TYR A 146 7.59 5.74 -6.65
C TYR A 146 8.12 5.17 -5.34
N HIS A 147 8.69 3.97 -5.38
CA HIS A 147 9.40 3.42 -4.25
C HIS A 147 10.88 3.79 -4.33
N GLU A 148 11.39 4.43 -3.29
CA GLU A 148 12.81 4.78 -3.17
C GLU A 148 13.59 3.68 -2.46
N ARG A 149 14.73 3.27 -3.02
CA ARG A 149 15.68 2.37 -2.36
C ARG A 149 17.12 2.79 -2.63
N HIS A 150 17.99 2.53 -1.66
CA HIS A 150 19.42 2.80 -1.77
C HIS A 150 20.14 1.62 -2.42
N VAL A 151 20.94 1.88 -3.45
CA VAL A 151 21.78 0.88 -4.11
C VAL A 151 23.25 1.22 -3.91
N PHE A 152 23.99 0.27 -3.34
CA PHE A 152 25.42 0.41 -3.12
C PHE A 152 26.15 0.78 -4.43
N ASN A 153 27.03 1.77 -4.37
CA ASN A 153 27.79 2.36 -5.51
C ASN A 153 26.98 3.11 -6.59
N LEU A 154 25.65 3.02 -6.60
CA LEU A 154 24.79 3.70 -7.59
C LEU A 154 24.01 4.88 -6.97
N GLY A 155 23.89 4.91 -5.65
CA GLY A 155 23.10 5.90 -4.92
C GLY A 155 21.64 5.49 -4.86
N ASP A 156 20.77 6.47 -4.62
CA ASP A 156 19.34 6.23 -4.51
C ASP A 156 18.71 5.99 -5.89
N GLU A 157 17.73 5.09 -5.94
CA GLU A 157 16.95 4.85 -7.14
C GLU A 157 15.45 4.89 -6.83
N ARG A 158 14.70 5.33 -7.84
CA ARG A 158 13.24 5.32 -7.81
C ARG A 158 12.72 4.19 -8.67
N LEU A 159 11.88 3.37 -8.08
CA LEU A 159 11.12 2.32 -8.76
C LEU A 159 9.71 2.82 -9.05
N TYR A 160 9.26 2.65 -10.28
CA TYR A 160 7.92 3.01 -10.74
C TYR A 160 7.18 1.77 -11.18
N TRP A 161 5.88 1.66 -10.90
CA TRP A 161 5.09 0.53 -11.38
C TRP A 161 4.93 0.60 -12.90
N ALA A 162 5.28 -0.49 -13.60
CA ALA A 162 5.36 -0.48 -15.07
C ALA A 162 3.99 -0.24 -15.73
N ASP A 163 2.92 -0.86 -15.19
CA ASP A 163 1.56 -0.73 -15.73
C ASP A 163 1.01 0.70 -15.54
N ASP A 164 1.40 1.36 -14.43
CA ASP A 164 0.99 2.74 -14.14
C ASP A 164 1.70 3.71 -15.08
N LEU A 165 2.97 3.45 -15.40
CA LEU A 165 3.73 4.24 -16.36
C LEU A 165 3.07 4.22 -17.74
N GLN A 166 2.69 3.04 -18.24
CA GLN A 166 2.00 2.92 -19.54
C GLN A 166 0.68 3.69 -19.54
N SER A 167 -0.09 3.59 -18.45
CA SER A 167 -1.37 4.28 -18.31
C SER A 167 -1.22 5.80 -18.32
N ILE A 168 -0.21 6.31 -17.59
CA ILE A 168 0.08 7.74 -17.49
C ILE A 168 0.68 8.29 -18.78
N GLN A 169 1.57 7.55 -19.45
CA GLN A 169 2.09 7.91 -20.77
C GLN A 169 0.95 8.03 -21.78
N SER A 170 0.08 7.02 -21.86
CA SER A 170 -1.05 7.02 -22.78
C SER A 170 -1.96 8.22 -22.56
N LYS A 171 -2.23 8.56 -21.30
CA LYS A 171 -3.02 9.74 -20.94
C LYS A 171 -2.32 11.06 -21.30
N TYR A 172 -1.01 11.16 -21.06
CA TYR A 172 -0.24 12.36 -21.37
C TYR A 172 -0.22 12.67 -22.87
N TYR A 173 -0.04 11.65 -23.71
CA TYR A 173 -0.02 11.81 -25.16
C TYR A 173 -1.42 11.89 -25.80
N ALA A 174 -2.49 11.59 -25.06
CA ALA A 174 -3.86 11.75 -25.53
C ALA A 174 -4.34 13.21 -25.53
N PHE A 175 -3.65 14.13 -24.85
CA PHE A 175 -3.99 15.54 -24.88
C PHE A 175 -3.55 16.19 -26.19
N GLU A 176 -4.51 16.72 -26.95
CA GLU A 176 -4.24 17.49 -28.17
C GLU A 176 -3.76 18.92 -27.84
N ASN A 177 -4.24 19.49 -26.74
CA ASN A 177 -3.92 20.85 -26.30
C ASN A 177 -2.82 20.84 -25.23
N GLU A 178 -1.71 21.53 -25.53
CA GLU A 178 -0.56 21.69 -24.65
C GLU A 178 -0.91 22.34 -23.30
N GLN A 179 -1.74 23.39 -23.28
CA GLN A 179 -2.13 24.05 -22.04
C GLN A 179 -2.94 23.12 -21.12
N GLN A 180 -3.80 22.27 -21.70
CA GLN A 180 -4.57 21.29 -20.94
C GLN A 180 -3.66 20.22 -20.35
N ARG A 181 -2.70 19.73 -21.16
CA ARG A 181 -1.70 18.77 -20.73
C ARG A 181 -0.86 19.30 -19.57
N ASP A 182 -0.39 20.55 -19.67
CA ASP A 182 0.46 21.17 -18.66
C ASP A 182 -0.30 21.44 -17.35
N ASN A 183 -1.56 21.87 -17.45
CA ASN A 183 -2.44 21.98 -16.29
C ASN A 183 -2.66 20.62 -15.62
N TRP A 184 -2.93 19.57 -16.42
CA TRP A 184 -3.08 18.20 -15.91
C TRP A 184 -1.82 17.70 -15.21
N VAL A 185 -0.64 17.93 -15.78
CA VAL A 185 0.65 17.59 -15.16
C VAL A 185 0.80 18.28 -13.81
N LYS A 186 0.52 19.58 -13.75
CA LYS A 186 0.64 20.36 -12.51
C LYS A 186 -0.28 19.82 -11.41
N GLU A 187 -1.56 19.58 -11.73
CA GLU A 187 -2.52 19.00 -10.79
C GLU A 187 -2.08 17.60 -10.33
N LYS A 188 -1.60 16.78 -11.27
CA LYS A 188 -1.22 15.40 -10.97
C LYS A 188 0.02 15.32 -10.08
N ARG A 189 0.98 16.24 -10.24
CA ARG A 189 2.15 16.32 -9.35
C ARG A 189 1.77 16.63 -7.91
N GLU A 190 0.85 17.57 -7.69
CA GLU A 190 0.41 17.87 -6.32
C GLU A 190 -0.35 16.70 -5.71
N GLU A 191 -1.22 16.03 -6.48
CA GLU A 191 -1.90 14.80 -6.05
C GLU A 191 -0.90 13.71 -5.61
N VAL A 192 0.14 13.48 -6.43
CA VAL A 192 1.18 12.48 -6.13
C VAL A 192 2.01 12.89 -4.93
N LYS A 193 2.36 14.17 -4.78
CA LYS A 193 3.10 14.67 -3.63
C LYS A 193 2.31 14.48 -2.33
N GLU A 194 1.01 14.78 -2.33
CA GLU A 194 0.13 14.51 -1.19
C GLU A 194 0.07 13.01 -0.88
N PHE A 195 -0.10 12.17 -1.90
CA PHE A 195 -0.13 10.71 -1.76
C PHE A 195 1.18 10.16 -1.17
N MET A 196 2.33 10.60 -1.69
CA MET A 196 3.65 10.16 -1.22
C MET A 196 3.91 10.60 0.22
N ASN A 197 3.48 11.81 0.60
CA ASN A 197 3.54 12.26 2.00
C ASN A 197 2.68 11.39 2.92
N GLU A 198 1.53 10.93 2.46
CA GLU A 198 0.68 10.00 3.20
C GLU A 198 1.35 8.62 3.32
N ALA A 199 1.81 8.05 2.20
CA ALA A 199 2.51 6.77 2.13
C ALA A 199 3.74 6.73 3.06
N PHE A 200 4.49 7.83 3.13
CA PHE A 200 5.66 7.96 4.01
C PHE A 200 5.30 7.81 5.50
N LYS A 201 4.14 8.33 5.94
CA LYS A 201 3.69 8.16 7.34
C LYS A 201 3.46 6.70 7.69
N TYR A 202 2.88 5.93 6.77
CA TYR A 202 2.65 4.50 6.98
C TYR A 202 3.94 3.69 6.93
N LYS A 203 4.87 4.02 6.03
CA LYS A 203 6.22 3.45 6.04
C LYS A 203 6.93 3.68 7.37
N TRP A 204 6.82 4.91 7.90
CA TRP A 204 7.42 5.26 9.18
C TRP A 204 6.83 4.47 10.35
N GLN A 205 5.50 4.33 10.39
CA GLN A 205 4.83 3.48 11.38
C GLN A 205 5.35 2.03 11.33
N ASP A 206 5.47 1.49 10.12
CA ASP A 206 5.98 0.14 9.94
C ASP A 206 7.44 0.04 10.41
N GLN A 207 8.31 0.95 9.97
CA GLN A 207 9.71 1.01 10.45
C GLN A 207 9.79 1.07 11.97
N TYR A 208 8.97 1.91 12.61
CA TYR A 208 8.92 2.01 14.06
C TYR A 208 8.56 0.65 14.70
N LYS A 209 7.54 -0.04 14.20
CA LYS A 209 7.15 -1.37 14.72
C LYS A 209 8.24 -2.42 14.56
N TYR A 210 8.98 -2.42 13.45
CA TYR A 210 9.96 -3.47 13.15
C TYR A 210 11.37 -3.18 13.69
N PHE A 211 11.77 -1.92 13.85
CA PHE A 211 13.13 -1.56 14.31
C PHE A 211 13.20 -1.11 15.78
N PHE A 212 12.13 -0.54 16.34
CA PHE A 212 12.14 -0.02 17.72
C PHE A 212 12.13 -1.06 18.85
N PRO A 213 11.53 -2.28 18.71
CA PRO A 213 11.62 -3.32 19.75
C PRO A 213 13.06 -3.74 20.08
N TYR A 214 14.01 -3.51 19.17
CA TYR A 214 15.42 -3.84 19.35
C TYR A 214 16.23 -2.71 20.01
N ALA A 215 15.64 -1.52 20.21
CA ALA A 215 16.33 -0.38 20.83
C ALA A 215 16.28 -0.40 22.38
N PHE A 216 15.39 -1.21 22.99
CA PHE A 216 15.28 -1.35 24.46
C PHE A 216 15.85 -2.68 24.98
N MET A 217 16.54 -3.44 24.13
CA MET A 217 17.25 -4.67 24.50
C MET A 217 18.78 -4.49 24.59
N VAL A 218 19.26 -3.25 24.70
CA VAL A 218 20.67 -2.89 24.91
C VAL A 218 20.84 -2.26 26.28
#